data_AF-A0A1Q4ZE59-F1
#
_entry.id   AF-A0A1Q4ZE59-F1
#
_cell.length_a   1.000
_cell.length_b   1.000
_cell.length_c   1.000
_cell.angle_alpha   90.00
_cell.angle_beta   90.00
_cell.angle_gamma   90.00
#
_symmetry.space_group_name_H-M   'P 1'
#
loop_
_entity.id
_entity.type
_entity.pdbx_description
1 polymer ?
#
loop_
_entity_poly.entity_id
_entity_poly.type
_entity_poly.pdbx_seq_one_letter_code
_entity_poly.pdbx_strand_id
1 'polypeptide(L)'
;MAEFATLDELKDRLDWTLDADEERIAQAALEDASDLACFYGKEWAAGAAPRMVRTLVLRACKRYMDNPAGYTQSRAGDETLGWNDAAGENAGTVHFTKDEQALLKTLAGKRPGIYSAAISAWGPQRKHTPGLVPDAGSNEPIQYFANDEDPW
;
A
#
# COMPACT_ATOMS: atom_id res chain seq x y z
N MET A 1 -12.49 -17.43 5.31
CA MET A 1 -11.46 -16.40 5.01
C MET A 1 -10.15 -17.13 4.77
N ALA A 2 -9.23 -16.54 4.02
CA ALA A 2 -7.97 -17.18 3.63
C ALA A 2 -6.82 -16.58 4.44
N GLU A 3 -6.27 -17.36 5.37
CA GLU A 3 -5.06 -16.97 6.08
C GLU A 3 -3.85 -17.03 5.15
N PHE A 4 -2.99 -16.02 5.22
CA PHE A 4 -1.77 -15.98 4.40
C PHE A 4 -0.61 -16.79 4.99
N ALA A 5 -0.68 -17.11 6.28
CA ALA A 5 0.32 -17.88 7.02
C ALA A 5 -0.41 -18.87 7.95
N THR A 6 0.26 -19.96 8.33
CA THR A 6 -0.34 -20.98 9.20
C THR A 6 0.04 -20.79 10.66
N LEU A 7 -0.73 -21.40 11.57
CA LEU A 7 -0.42 -21.41 13.00
C LEU A 7 0.94 -22.07 13.29
N ASP A 8 1.31 -23.12 12.57
CA ASP A 8 2.61 -23.80 12.73
C ASP A 8 3.78 -22.87 12.34
N GLU A 9 3.63 -22.09 11.26
CA GLU A 9 4.64 -21.09 10.87
C GLU A 9 4.81 -19.98 11.92
N LEU A 10 3.76 -19.67 12.68
CA LEU A 10 3.83 -18.73 13.79
C LEU A 10 4.49 -19.36 15.01
N LYS A 11 4.13 -20.60 15.36
CA LYS A 11 4.74 -21.35 16.47
C LYS A 11 6.25 -21.50 16.29
N ASP A 12 6.72 -21.79 15.07
CA ASP A 12 8.15 -21.88 14.74
C ASP A 12 8.94 -20.57 14.98
N ARG A 13 8.25 -19.44 15.10
CA ARG A 13 8.85 -18.12 15.34
C ARG A 13 8.75 -17.63 16.78
N LEU A 14 7.90 -18.28 17.58
CA LEU A 14 7.76 -17.95 18.99
C LEU A 14 8.83 -18.69 19.78
N ASP A 15 9.32 -18.03 20.81
CA ASP A 15 10.38 -18.57 21.67
C ASP A 15 9.79 -19.45 22.80
N TRP A 16 8.46 -19.62 22.82
CA TRP A 16 7.70 -20.41 23.79
C TRP A 16 6.61 -21.25 23.13
N THR A 17 6.13 -22.27 23.85
CA THR A 17 5.01 -23.11 23.43
C THR A 17 3.69 -22.47 23.84
N LEU A 18 2.76 -22.39 22.90
CA LEU A 18 1.41 -21.86 23.16
C LEU A 18 0.55 -22.90 23.88
N ASP A 19 -0.25 -22.44 24.85
CA ASP A 19 -1.36 -23.21 25.39
C ASP A 19 -2.61 -23.14 24.47
N ALA A 20 -3.67 -23.88 24.79
CA ALA A 20 -4.87 -23.95 23.95
C ALA A 20 -5.62 -22.59 23.83
N ASP A 21 -5.56 -21.74 24.85
CA ASP A 21 -6.19 -20.42 24.81
C ASP A 21 -5.34 -19.44 24.00
N GLU A 22 -4.02 -19.51 24.16
CA GLU A 22 -3.06 -18.74 23.38
C GLU A 22 -3.07 -19.16 21.90
N GLU A 23 -3.26 -20.44 21.58
CA GLU A 23 -3.45 -20.91 20.20
C GLU A 23 -4.71 -20.30 19.57
N ARG A 24 -5.81 -20.23 20.33
CA ARG A 24 -7.05 -19.60 19.86
C ARG A 24 -6.85 -18.10 19.61
N ILE A 25 -6.11 -17.42 20.48
CA ILE A 25 -5.76 -16.00 20.33
C ILE A 25 -4.85 -15.79 19.11
N ALA A 26 -3.85 -16.65 18.94
CA ALA A 26 -2.92 -16.61 17.82
C ALA A 26 -3.64 -16.83 16.49
N GLN A 27 -4.62 -17.74 16.44
CA GLN A 27 -5.46 -17.97 15.26
C GLN A 27 -6.26 -16.72 14.89
N ALA A 28 -6.95 -16.10 15.86
CA ALA A 28 -7.68 -14.86 15.63
C ALA A 28 -6.75 -13.72 15.16
N ALA A 29 -5.54 -13.65 15.73
CA ALA A 29 -4.54 -12.66 15.31
C ALA A 29 -4.04 -12.87 13.88
N LEU A 30 -3.95 -14.12 13.40
CA LEU A 30 -3.59 -14.45 12.01
C LEU A 30 -4.69 -14.05 11.03
N GLU A 31 -5.95 -14.24 11.41
CA GLU A 31 -7.11 -13.76 10.64
C GLU A 31 -7.07 -12.23 10.52
N ASP A 32 -6.97 -11.52 11.65
CA ASP A 32 -6.91 -10.06 11.69
C ASP A 32 -5.71 -9.50 10.89
N ALA A 33 -4.54 -10.13 11.03
CA ALA A 33 -3.35 -9.73 10.29
C ALA A 33 -3.51 -9.93 8.77
N SER A 34 -4.18 -11.01 8.36
CA SER A 34 -4.43 -11.31 6.95
C SER A 34 -5.42 -10.30 6.35
N ASP A 35 -6.46 -9.93 7.09
CA ASP A 35 -7.42 -8.90 6.69
C ASP A 35 -6.76 -7.51 6.58
N LEU A 36 -5.90 -7.15 7.53
CA LEU A 36 -5.11 -5.93 7.45
C LEU A 36 -4.14 -5.94 6.26
N ALA A 37 -3.54 -7.09 5.94
CA ALA A 37 -2.67 -7.22 4.79
C ALA A 37 -3.43 -7.04 3.47
N CYS A 38 -4.66 -7.55 3.37
CA CYS A 38 -5.58 -7.28 2.28
C CYS A 38 -5.92 -5.79 2.16
N PHE A 39 -6.22 -5.14 3.29
CA PHE A 39 -6.59 -3.73 3.34
C PHE A 39 -5.49 -2.82 2.81
N TYR A 40 -4.26 -2.96 3.30
CA TYR A 40 -3.13 -2.14 2.85
C TYR A 40 -2.60 -2.55 1.48
N GLY A 41 -2.62 -3.84 1.18
CA GLY A 41 -2.13 -4.42 -0.06
C GLY A 41 -3.23 -4.63 -1.09
N LYS A 42 -3.42 -5.89 -1.44
CA LYS A 42 -4.46 -6.42 -2.33
C LYS A 42 -4.89 -7.78 -1.80
N GLU A 43 -6.01 -8.29 -2.28
CA GLU A 43 -6.42 -9.66 -2.00
C GLU A 43 -5.56 -10.64 -2.82
N TRP A 44 -4.92 -11.59 -2.14
CA TRP A 44 -4.22 -12.72 -2.76
C TRP A 44 -5.04 -13.99 -2.53
N ALA A 45 -4.99 -14.94 -3.47
CA ALA A 45 -5.59 -16.25 -3.23
C ALA A 45 -4.85 -16.97 -2.08
N ALA A 46 -5.58 -17.82 -1.36
CA ALA A 46 -5.03 -18.65 -0.28
C ALA A 46 -3.79 -19.42 -0.77
N GLY A 47 -2.67 -19.29 -0.06
CA GLY A 47 -1.40 -19.93 -0.45
C GLY A 47 -0.69 -19.32 -1.67
N ALA A 48 -1.27 -18.33 -2.36
CA ALA A 48 -0.64 -17.60 -3.46
C ALA A 48 -0.02 -16.26 -3.01
N ALA A 49 -0.16 -15.90 -1.73
CA ALA A 49 0.46 -14.70 -1.18
C ALA A 49 2.01 -14.79 -1.29
N PRO A 50 2.69 -13.72 -1.78
CA PRO A 50 4.13 -13.67 -1.84
C PRO A 50 4.77 -13.93 -0.47
N ARG A 51 5.94 -14.60 -0.46
CA ARG A 51 6.68 -14.93 0.77
C ARG A 51 6.89 -13.71 1.70
N MET A 52 7.11 -12.53 1.11
CA MET A 52 7.29 -11.30 1.87
C MET A 52 6.01 -10.92 2.64
N VAL A 53 4.83 -11.06 2.04
CA VAL A 53 3.55 -10.78 2.72
C VAL A 53 3.35 -11.71 3.91
N ARG A 54 3.62 -13.02 3.73
CA ARG A 54 3.56 -13.99 4.84
C ARG A 54 4.51 -13.62 5.98
N THR A 55 5.72 -13.21 5.64
CA THR A 55 6.73 -12.78 6.62
C THR A 55 6.27 -11.57 7.42
N LEU A 56 5.60 -10.61 6.77
CA LEU A 56 5.02 -9.43 7.42
C LEU A 56 3.87 -9.80 8.35
N VAL A 57 2.93 -10.62 7.88
CA VAL A 57 1.81 -11.14 8.69
C VAL A 57 2.34 -11.82 9.95
N LEU A 58 3.26 -12.78 9.80
CA LEU A 58 3.89 -13.47 10.93
C LEU A 58 4.63 -12.53 11.88
N ARG A 59 5.26 -11.47 11.38
CA ARG A 59 5.95 -10.46 12.21
C ARG A 59 4.97 -9.60 12.99
N ALA A 60 3.83 -9.24 12.41
CA ALA A 60 2.76 -8.51 13.10
C ALA A 60 2.13 -9.39 14.20
N CYS A 61 1.84 -10.66 13.90
CA CYS A 61 1.33 -11.61 14.88
C CYS A 61 2.32 -11.84 16.03
N LYS A 62 3.62 -12.06 15.76
CA LYS A 62 4.63 -12.21 16.83
C LYS A 62 4.62 -11.02 17.79
N ARG A 63 4.63 -9.79 17.24
CA ARG A 63 4.60 -8.57 18.04
C ARG A 63 3.34 -8.44 18.91
N TYR A 64 2.20 -8.86 18.38
CA TYR A 64 0.96 -8.90 19.15
C TYR A 64 1.02 -9.96 20.27
N MET A 65 1.54 -11.15 19.98
CA MET A 65 1.71 -12.21 20.97
C MET A 65 2.70 -11.86 22.09
N ASP A 66 3.69 -11.01 21.83
CA ASP A 66 4.62 -10.50 22.85
C ASP A 66 3.93 -9.55 23.86
N ASN A 67 2.83 -8.88 23.47
CA ASN A 67 2.07 -7.99 24.35
C ASN A 67 0.56 -7.94 24.00
N PRO A 68 -0.19 -9.04 24.24
CA PRO A 68 -1.62 -9.10 23.89
C PRO A 68 -2.46 -8.15 24.72
N ALA A 69 -2.06 -7.94 25.99
CA ALA A 69 -2.77 -7.07 26.93
C ALA A 69 -2.50 -5.57 26.69
N GLY A 70 -1.58 -5.22 25.79
CA GLY A 70 -1.32 -3.84 25.41
C GLY A 70 -0.73 -2.98 26.54
N TYR A 71 0.10 -3.55 27.40
CA TYR A 71 0.75 -2.78 28.45
C TYR A 71 1.77 -1.80 27.86
N THR A 72 1.68 -0.54 28.24
CA THR A 72 2.54 0.56 27.75
C THR A 72 3.44 1.13 28.84
N GLN A 73 3.09 0.89 30.10
CA GLN A 73 3.84 1.29 31.27
C GLN A 73 3.68 0.25 32.37
N SER A 74 4.76 -0.05 33.07
CA SER A 74 4.75 -0.80 34.33
C SER A 74 5.29 0.07 35.45
N ARG A 75 4.61 0.06 36.60
CA ARG A 75 5.03 0.76 37.82
C ARG A 75 5.17 -0.23 38.96
N ALA A 76 6.36 -0.31 39.52
CA ALA A 76 6.67 -1.10 40.69
C ALA A 76 7.32 -0.21 41.75
N GLY A 77 6.50 0.37 42.63
CA GLY A 77 6.97 1.28 43.68
C GLY A 77 7.66 2.52 43.11
N ASP A 78 8.99 2.55 43.17
CA ASP A 78 9.83 3.68 42.72
C ASP A 78 10.37 3.51 41.28
N GLU A 79 10.20 2.32 40.66
CA GLU A 79 10.62 2.10 39.29
C GLU A 79 9.45 2.30 38.32
N THR A 80 9.65 3.19 37.35
CA THR A 80 8.74 3.37 36.21
C THR A 80 9.45 2.92 34.95
N LEU A 81 9.01 1.78 34.40
CA LEU A 81 9.40 1.30 33.08
C LEU A 81 8.31 1.72 32.09
N GLY A 82 8.65 2.68 31.23
CA GLY A 82 7.81 3.09 30.12
C GLY A 82 8.37 2.53 28.82
N TRP A 83 7.55 1.79 28.08
CA TRP A 83 7.87 1.39 26.71
C TRP A 83 7.45 2.53 25.79
N ASN A 84 8.37 3.49 25.58
CA ASN A 84 8.11 4.76 24.89
C ASN A 84 8.19 4.72 23.36
N ASP A 85 8.38 3.53 22.77
CA ASP A 85 8.29 3.46 21.31
C ASP A 85 6.82 3.58 20.89
N ALA A 86 6.55 3.81 19.61
CA ALA A 86 5.21 3.93 19.01
C ALA A 86 4.21 2.76 19.30
N ALA A 87 4.60 1.82 20.16
CA ALA A 87 3.86 0.74 20.78
C ALA A 87 2.65 1.20 21.62
N GLY A 88 2.59 2.44 22.10
CA GLY A 88 1.48 2.88 22.96
C GLY A 88 0.11 3.01 22.28
N GLU A 89 0.09 3.48 21.03
CA GLU A 89 -1.15 3.78 20.30
C GLU A 89 -1.84 2.51 19.77
N ASN A 90 -1.04 1.50 19.41
CA ASN A 90 -1.51 0.21 18.87
C ASN A 90 -1.20 -0.95 19.82
N ALA A 91 -1.06 -0.67 21.11
CA ALA A 91 -0.83 -1.67 22.14
C ALA A 91 -2.03 -2.61 22.22
N GLY A 92 -1.80 -3.93 22.25
CA GLY A 92 -2.88 -4.90 22.36
C GLY A 92 -3.73 -5.05 21.09
N THR A 93 -3.26 -4.57 19.94
CA THR A 93 -3.87 -4.82 18.64
C THR A 93 -2.85 -5.31 17.62
N VAL A 94 -3.32 -6.16 16.70
CA VAL A 94 -2.52 -6.58 15.56
C VAL A 94 -2.37 -5.39 14.61
N HIS A 95 -1.13 -5.01 14.31
CA HIS A 95 -0.87 -3.83 13.47
C HIS A 95 0.41 -3.96 12.64
N PHE A 96 0.41 -3.30 11.49
CA PHE A 96 1.60 -3.08 10.68
C PHE A 96 2.18 -1.70 10.97
N THR A 97 3.51 -1.61 11.07
CA THR A 97 4.23 -0.32 11.10
C THR A 97 4.05 0.43 9.78
N LYS A 98 4.31 1.75 9.78
CA LYS A 98 4.21 2.57 8.57
C LYS A 98 5.07 2.04 7.41
N ASP A 99 6.27 1.55 7.72
CA ASP A 99 7.19 0.97 6.74
C ASP A 99 6.67 -0.35 6.17
N GLU A 100 6.07 -1.20 7.02
CA GLU A 100 5.45 -2.45 6.58
C GLU A 100 4.22 -2.19 5.71
N GLN A 101 3.40 -1.19 6.05
CA GLN A 101 2.28 -0.76 5.21
C GLN A 101 2.74 -0.23 3.86
N ALA A 102 3.84 0.55 3.82
CA ALA A 102 4.42 1.04 2.57
C ALA A 102 4.95 -0.12 1.71
N LEU A 103 5.56 -1.13 2.33
CA LEU A 103 6.02 -2.34 1.65
C LEU A 103 4.84 -3.15 1.10
N LEU A 104 3.77 -3.33 1.86
CA LEU A 104 2.54 -4.01 1.41
C LEU A 104 1.91 -3.30 0.19
N LYS A 105 1.82 -1.97 0.23
CA LYS A 105 1.35 -1.17 -0.91
C LYS A 105 2.21 -1.39 -2.15
N THR A 106 3.53 -1.40 -1.97
CA THR A 106 4.49 -1.64 -3.06
C THR A 106 4.34 -3.06 -3.65
N LEU A 107 4.21 -4.08 -2.80
CA LEU A 107 4.00 -5.48 -3.20
C LEU A 107 2.65 -5.69 -3.90
N ALA A 108 1.64 -4.90 -3.55
CA ALA A 108 0.35 -4.90 -4.22
C ALA A 108 0.39 -4.23 -5.61
N GLY A 109 1.53 -3.66 -6.02
CA GLY A 109 1.67 -2.92 -7.28
C GLY A 109 1.16 -1.48 -7.19
N LYS A 110 0.75 -1.01 -6.01
CA LYS A 110 0.39 0.39 -5.76
C LYS A 110 1.67 1.20 -5.60
N ARG A 111 2.33 1.50 -6.73
CA ARG A 111 3.42 2.46 -6.74
C ARG A 111 2.83 3.88 -6.70
N PRO A 112 3.17 4.72 -5.71
CA PRO A 112 2.94 6.15 -5.86
C PRO A 112 3.84 6.64 -7.00
N GLY A 113 3.27 6.80 -8.18
CA GLY A 113 4.00 7.11 -9.41
C GLY A 113 3.25 8.12 -10.26
N ILE A 114 4.00 8.82 -11.10
CA ILE A 114 3.45 9.71 -12.11
C ILE A 114 2.74 8.84 -13.15
N TYR A 115 1.43 9.01 -13.30
CA TYR A 115 0.66 8.37 -14.36
C TYR A 115 0.30 9.42 -15.40
N SER A 116 0.49 9.10 -16.68
CA SER A 116 0.02 9.94 -17.78
C SER A 116 -1.44 9.58 -18.08
N ALA A 117 -2.36 10.48 -17.76
CA ALA A 117 -3.73 10.39 -18.25
C ALA A 117 -3.77 10.90 -19.69
N ALA A 118 -4.37 10.14 -20.60
CA ALA A 118 -4.67 10.65 -21.94
C ALA A 118 -5.75 11.72 -21.81
N ILE A 119 -5.36 12.98 -21.92
CA ILE A 119 -6.30 14.10 -21.98
C ILE A 119 -6.77 14.16 -23.42
N SER A 120 -8.01 13.74 -23.69
CA SER A 120 -8.67 14.10 -24.93
C SER A 120 -9.16 15.54 -24.79
N ALA A 121 -8.67 16.42 -25.67
CA ALA A 121 -9.19 17.78 -25.73
C ALA A 121 -10.66 17.69 -26.18
N TRP A 122 -11.60 17.90 -25.25
CA TRP A 122 -12.98 18.22 -25.60
C TRP A 122 -13.03 19.68 -26.07
N GLY A 123 -12.45 19.93 -27.24
CA GLY A 123 -12.45 21.22 -27.93
C GLY A 123 -13.32 21.15 -29.18
N PRO A 124 -13.83 22.29 -29.67
CA PRO A 124 -14.64 22.32 -30.87
C PRO A 124 -13.85 21.73 -32.04
N GLN A 125 -14.43 20.75 -32.73
CA GLN A 125 -13.95 20.28 -34.02
C GLN A 125 -13.70 21.50 -34.92
N ARG A 126 -12.48 21.65 -35.46
CA ARG A 126 -12.18 22.73 -36.40
C ARG A 126 -13.13 22.60 -37.59
N LYS A 127 -14.07 23.55 -37.72
CA LYS A 127 -15.13 23.52 -38.74
C LYS A 127 -14.61 23.78 -40.16
N HIS A 128 -13.36 24.23 -40.31
CA HIS A 128 -12.81 24.67 -41.59
C HIS A 128 -11.43 24.07 -41.86
N THR A 129 -11.24 23.58 -43.08
CA THR A 129 -9.93 23.19 -43.63
C THR A 129 -9.06 24.44 -43.73
N PRO A 130 -7.82 24.46 -43.21
CA PRO A 130 -6.94 25.60 -43.38
C PRO A 130 -6.69 25.86 -44.86
N GLY A 131 -6.85 27.12 -45.29
CA GLY A 131 -6.48 27.54 -46.64
C GLY A 131 -4.98 27.37 -46.86
N LEU A 132 -4.60 26.91 -48.04
CA LEU A 132 -3.20 26.74 -48.44
C LEU A 132 -2.87 27.79 -49.49
N VAL A 133 -1.71 28.44 -49.37
CA VAL A 133 -1.19 29.38 -50.37
C VAL A 133 0.00 28.75 -51.09
N PRO A 134 0.07 28.85 -52.43
CA PRO A 134 1.22 28.37 -53.19
C PRO A 134 2.49 29.14 -52.80
N ASP A 135 3.55 28.41 -52.46
CA ASP A 135 4.88 28.97 -52.24
C ASP A 135 5.65 28.97 -53.57
N ALA A 136 6.25 30.10 -53.92
CA ALA A 136 7.04 30.24 -55.15
C ALA A 136 8.41 29.52 -55.07
N GLY A 137 8.87 29.18 -53.85
CA GLY A 137 10.17 28.54 -53.60
C GLY A 137 10.13 27.05 -53.28
N SER A 138 8.95 26.45 -53.12
CA SER A 138 8.77 25.06 -52.70
C SER A 138 7.58 24.40 -53.41
N ASN A 139 7.68 23.10 -53.69
CA ASN A 139 6.55 22.30 -54.21
C ASN A 139 5.52 21.95 -53.13
N GLU A 140 5.79 22.29 -51.86
CA GLU A 140 4.89 22.06 -50.75
C GLU A 140 4.19 23.37 -50.36
N PRO A 141 2.85 23.44 -50.44
CA PRO A 141 2.12 24.65 -50.10
C PRO A 141 2.15 24.92 -48.59
N ILE A 142 2.28 26.19 -48.22
CA ILE A 142 2.34 26.64 -46.83
C ILE A 142 0.95 26.96 -46.29
N GLN A 143 0.76 26.75 -44.98
CA GLN A 143 -0.49 27.08 -44.31
C GLN A 143 -0.72 28.59 -44.31
N TYR A 144 -1.90 29.03 -44.73
CA TYR A 144 -2.28 30.43 -44.66
C TYR A 144 -2.46 30.83 -43.19
N PHE A 145 -1.49 31.59 -42.66
CA PHE A 145 -1.64 32.29 -41.38
C PHE A 145 -2.18 33.70 -41.67
N ALA A 146 -3.46 33.92 -41.45
CA ALA A 146 -3.98 35.28 -41.32
C ALA A 146 -3.62 35.77 -39.90
N ASN A 147 -2.73 36.75 -39.80
CA ASN A 147 -2.61 37.56 -38.59
C ASN A 147 -3.65 38.69 -38.71
N ASP A 148 -4.49 38.90 -37.70
CA ASP A 148 -5.51 39.97 -37.71
C ASP A 148 -4.89 41.38 -37.62
N GLU A 149 -3.56 41.49 -37.45
CA GLU A 149 -2.86 42.76 -37.16
C GLU A 149 -2.14 43.42 -38.35
N ASP A 150 -1.94 42.78 -39.51
CA ASP A 150 -1.32 43.47 -40.67
C ASP A 150 -1.85 43.00 -42.03
N PRO A 151 -2.12 43.92 -43.00
CA PRO A 151 -2.66 43.58 -44.31
C PRO A 151 -1.60 43.33 -45.40
N TRP A 152 -0.36 42.99 -45.03
CA TRP A 152 0.67 42.51 -45.96
C TRP A 152 1.67 41.56 -45.29
#